data_AF-A0A4Q1SZU9-F1
#
_entry.id   AF-A0A4Q1SZU9-F1
#
_cell.length_a   1.000
_cell.length_b   1.000
_cell.length_c   1.000
_cell.angle_alpha   90.00
_cell.angle_beta   90.00
_cell.angle_gamma   90.00
#
_symmetry.space_group_name_H-M   'P 1'
#
loop_
_entity.id
_entity.type
_entity.pdbx_description
1 polymer ?
#
loop_
_entity_poly.entity_id
_entity_poly.type
_entity_poly.pdbx_seq_one_letter_code
_entity_poly.pdbx_strand_id
1 'polypeptide(L)'
;MYQKSLTSMLTFIFTSIIAIYNPVVAAGIEMFGQAGLFTESSEMLQEIPDEPSHVVQAPVEDLVQEAREEKQSMENTTASILYQSMKQSEEVNQEFIQLVKTTDVTRLDLRKPSGLSQEQADALIEGTGLEGLGKAFVETEERYQVNAYYLIAHAAWESAWGRSRISKEKNNLFGFSAYDQSPYQSARKFASKEEGIDAVARYISEHYLSEDGKYYNGAHLEGMNIRYATDENWQNGIGKVIVSLAKKTPPVEELKLS
;
A
#
# COMPACT_ATOMS: atom_id res chain seq x y z
N MET A 1 16.82 -28.64 -12.74
CA MET A 1 17.59 -27.41 -12.45
C MET A 1 16.93 -26.24 -13.16
N TYR A 2 15.88 -25.68 -12.56
CA TYR A 2 15.29 -24.41 -13.01
C TYR A 2 14.59 -23.79 -11.80
N GLN A 3 15.38 -23.11 -10.97
CA GLN A 3 14.88 -22.34 -9.84
C GLN A 3 15.80 -21.13 -9.64
N LYS A 4 15.88 -20.29 -10.68
CA LYS A 4 16.46 -18.94 -10.62
C LYS A 4 15.72 -18.06 -11.63
N SER A 5 14.52 -17.64 -11.30
CA SER A 5 13.76 -16.66 -12.09
C SER A 5 12.61 -16.13 -11.25
N LEU A 6 12.79 -14.95 -10.66
CA LEU A 6 11.71 -14.01 -10.28
C LEU A 6 12.29 -12.75 -9.61
N THR A 7 13.45 -12.86 -8.96
CA THR A 7 14.02 -11.76 -8.16
C THR A 7 14.69 -10.64 -8.97
N SER A 8 14.97 -10.84 -10.26
CA SER A 8 15.75 -9.86 -11.05
C SER A 8 14.93 -8.99 -12.01
N MET A 9 13.62 -9.21 -12.17
CA MET A 9 12.76 -8.38 -13.03
C MET A 9 12.06 -7.23 -12.29
N LEU A 10 11.86 -7.34 -10.97
CA LEU A 10 11.17 -6.29 -10.21
C LEU A 10 11.98 -4.98 -10.11
N THR A 11 13.31 -5.05 -10.19
CA THR A 11 14.17 -3.87 -10.00
C THR A 11 14.22 -2.94 -11.22
N PHE A 12 13.70 -3.34 -12.39
CA PHE A 12 13.89 -2.57 -13.64
C PHE A 12 12.66 -1.75 -14.09
N ILE A 13 11.49 -1.92 -13.49
CA ILE A 13 10.26 -1.22 -13.93
C ILE A 13 10.06 0.13 -13.22
N PHE A 14 10.76 0.41 -12.11
CA PHE A 14 10.50 1.63 -11.32
C PHE A 14 11.27 2.90 -11.71
N THR A 15 12.16 2.88 -12.70
CA THR A 15 12.89 4.10 -13.14
C THR A 15 12.30 4.82 -14.36
N SER A 16 11.15 4.37 -14.90
CA SER A 16 10.67 4.90 -16.20
C SER A 16 9.20 5.33 -16.24
N ILE A 17 8.62 5.84 -15.15
CA ILE A 17 7.35 6.60 -15.23
C ILE A 17 7.45 7.88 -14.38
N ILE A 18 8.21 8.83 -14.90
CA ILE A 18 8.00 10.25 -14.65
C ILE A 18 7.63 10.85 -16.00
N ALA A 19 6.52 11.58 -16.02
CA ALA A 19 5.85 12.23 -17.16
C ALA A 19 4.93 11.32 -17.99
N ILE A 20 3.62 11.43 -17.75
CA ILE A 20 2.64 12.02 -18.68
C ILE A 20 1.36 12.32 -17.88
N TYR A 21 1.02 13.60 -17.80
CA TYR A 21 -0.28 14.09 -17.32
C TYR A 21 -1.27 14.18 -18.50
N ASN A 22 -2.54 13.93 -18.20
CA ASN A 22 -3.79 14.06 -18.98
C ASN A 22 -3.88 15.33 -19.91
N PRO A 23 -4.74 15.36 -20.97
CA PRO A 23 -6.19 15.25 -20.79
C PRO A 23 -7.01 14.48 -21.85
N VAL A 24 -8.10 13.88 -21.36
CA VAL A 24 -9.35 13.58 -22.08
C VAL A 24 -10.08 14.89 -22.40
N VAL A 25 -10.56 15.07 -23.64
CA VAL A 25 -11.94 15.48 -24.04
C VAL A 25 -12.00 15.64 -25.58
N ALA A 26 -13.07 15.09 -26.17
CA ALA A 26 -13.77 15.48 -27.42
C ALA A 26 -13.77 14.44 -28.56
N ALA A 27 -14.86 13.67 -28.65
CA ALA A 27 -15.73 13.63 -29.84
C ALA A 27 -16.82 12.58 -29.62
N GLY A 28 -18.07 13.03 -29.40
CA GLY A 28 -19.25 12.20 -29.51
C GLY A 28 -19.65 12.03 -30.98
N ILE A 29 -20.18 10.87 -31.33
CA ILE A 29 -21.00 10.66 -32.52
C ILE A 29 -22.16 9.73 -32.14
N GLU A 30 -23.35 10.30 -32.09
CA GLU A 30 -24.63 9.59 -32.18
C GLU A 30 -24.83 9.07 -33.61
N MET A 31 -25.42 7.88 -33.78
CA MET A 31 -26.27 7.60 -34.94
C MET A 31 -27.44 6.69 -34.57
N PHE A 32 -28.63 7.28 -34.68
CA PHE A 32 -29.93 6.62 -34.83
C PHE A 32 -30.03 5.89 -36.18
N GLY A 33 -30.86 4.83 -36.26
CA GLY A 33 -31.20 4.21 -37.55
C GLY A 33 -32.20 3.05 -37.52
N GLN A 34 -33.47 3.38 -37.29
CA GLN A 34 -34.72 2.75 -37.79
C GLN A 34 -35.00 1.23 -37.63
N ALA A 35 -36.11 0.98 -36.93
CA ALA A 35 -36.91 -0.24 -36.98
C ALA A 35 -37.69 -0.35 -38.30
N GLY A 36 -37.53 -1.47 -39.01
CA GLY A 36 -38.34 -1.87 -40.16
C GLY A 36 -39.24 -3.05 -39.80
N LEU A 37 -40.54 -2.88 -40.08
CA LEU A 37 -41.62 -3.84 -39.88
C LEU A 37 -41.42 -5.13 -40.71
N PHE A 38 -41.54 -6.29 -40.07
CA PHE A 38 -41.68 -7.58 -40.74
C PHE A 38 -43.15 -7.78 -41.14
N THR A 39 -43.43 -7.83 -42.44
CA THR A 39 -44.66 -8.40 -42.98
C THR A 39 -44.40 -9.83 -43.41
N GLU A 40 -45.15 -10.77 -42.85
CA GLU A 40 -45.18 -12.18 -43.24
C GLU A 40 -45.63 -12.34 -44.70
N SER A 41 -44.89 -13.09 -45.49
CA SER A 41 -45.41 -13.76 -46.68
C SER A 41 -44.90 -15.19 -46.70
N SER A 42 -45.82 -16.10 -46.41
CA SER A 42 -45.73 -17.54 -46.66
C SER A 42 -45.51 -17.82 -48.15
N GLU A 43 -44.86 -18.96 -48.42
CA GLU A 43 -44.65 -19.60 -49.74
C GLU A 43 -43.41 -19.18 -50.55
N MET A 44 -42.31 -19.93 -50.33
CA MET A 44 -41.66 -20.68 -51.40
C MET A 44 -40.67 -21.68 -50.80
N LEU A 45 -41.15 -22.92 -50.58
CA LEU A 45 -40.28 -24.07 -50.42
C LEU A 45 -39.68 -24.39 -51.80
N GLN A 46 -38.48 -23.89 -52.06
CA GLN A 46 -37.59 -24.47 -53.06
C GLN A 46 -36.56 -25.31 -52.32
N GLU A 47 -36.47 -26.59 -52.69
CA GLU A 47 -35.47 -27.55 -52.22
C GLU A 47 -34.07 -26.97 -52.37
N ILE A 48 -33.41 -26.70 -51.24
CA ILE A 48 -31.98 -26.43 -51.22
C ILE A 48 -31.29 -27.80 -51.39
N PRO A 49 -30.40 -27.98 -52.38
CA PRO A 49 -29.65 -29.22 -52.53
C PRO A 49 -28.80 -29.44 -51.27
N ASP A 50 -28.68 -30.67 -50.80
CA ASP A 50 -27.82 -31.03 -49.67
C ASP A 50 -26.44 -30.36 -49.79
N GLU A 51 -26.21 -29.30 -49.00
CA GLU A 51 -24.87 -28.77 -48.82
C GLU A 51 -24.04 -29.86 -48.14
N PRO A 52 -22.81 -30.15 -48.62
CA PRO A 52 -21.90 -30.95 -47.82
C PRO A 52 -21.69 -30.21 -46.51
N SER A 53 -22.06 -30.87 -45.41
CA SER A 53 -21.86 -30.39 -44.05
C SER A 53 -20.38 -30.32 -43.72
N HIS A 54 -19.66 -29.37 -44.32
CA HIS A 54 -18.38 -28.93 -43.83
C HIS A 54 -18.63 -27.87 -42.76
N VAL A 55 -19.13 -28.35 -41.62
CA VAL A 55 -19.06 -27.62 -40.37
C VAL A 55 -17.58 -27.46 -40.06
N VAL A 56 -16.99 -26.33 -40.44
CA VAL A 56 -15.74 -25.87 -39.82
C VAL A 56 -16.11 -25.38 -38.43
N GLN A 57 -16.41 -26.33 -37.54
CA GLN A 57 -16.26 -26.10 -36.11
C GLN A 57 -14.76 -26.07 -35.90
N ALA A 58 -14.19 -24.87 -35.70
CA ALA A 58 -12.95 -24.81 -34.93
C ALA A 58 -13.19 -25.66 -33.68
N PRO A 59 -12.30 -26.62 -33.33
CA PRO A 59 -12.51 -27.48 -32.18
C PRO A 59 -12.86 -26.60 -30.98
N VAL A 60 -13.93 -26.91 -30.25
CA VAL A 60 -14.36 -26.11 -29.09
C VAL A 60 -13.20 -25.91 -28.10
N GLU A 61 -12.29 -26.89 -28.00
CA GLU A 61 -11.01 -26.79 -27.28
C GLU A 61 -10.13 -25.61 -27.71
N ASP A 62 -10.06 -25.29 -29.00
CA ASP A 62 -9.20 -24.25 -29.57
C ASP A 62 -9.74 -22.85 -29.20
N LEU A 63 -11.07 -22.66 -29.28
CA LEU A 63 -11.74 -21.43 -28.83
C LEU A 63 -11.68 -21.26 -27.31
N VAL A 64 -11.77 -22.37 -26.55
CA VAL A 64 -11.62 -22.35 -25.09
C VAL A 64 -10.17 -22.03 -24.70
N GLN A 65 -9.19 -22.50 -25.47
CA GLN A 65 -7.79 -22.20 -25.26
C GLN A 65 -7.47 -20.74 -25.60
N GLU A 66 -7.97 -20.24 -26.72
CA GLU A 66 -7.86 -18.82 -27.11
C GLU A 66 -8.51 -17.91 -26.06
N ALA A 67 -9.71 -18.23 -25.58
CA ALA A 67 -10.37 -17.48 -24.52
C ALA A 67 -9.61 -17.54 -23.18
N ARG A 68 -8.92 -18.64 -22.88
CA ARG A 68 -8.04 -18.74 -21.69
C ARG A 68 -6.81 -17.86 -21.85
N GLU A 69 -6.20 -17.85 -23.03
CA GLU A 69 -5.03 -17.04 -23.34
C GLU A 69 -5.38 -15.55 -23.35
N GLU A 70 -6.55 -15.18 -23.88
CA GLU A 70 -7.07 -13.81 -23.86
C GLU A 70 -7.39 -13.37 -22.43
N LYS A 71 -8.06 -14.21 -21.63
CA LYS A 71 -8.30 -13.96 -20.20
C LYS A 71 -6.98 -13.77 -19.45
N GLN A 72 -6.00 -14.64 -19.69
CA GLN A 72 -4.68 -14.55 -19.06
C GLN A 72 -3.90 -13.31 -19.54
N SER A 73 -4.09 -12.87 -20.79
CA SER A 73 -3.50 -11.64 -21.31
C SER A 73 -4.10 -10.40 -20.65
N MET A 74 -5.43 -10.39 -20.41
CA MET A 74 -6.12 -9.34 -19.68
C MET A 74 -5.73 -9.30 -18.20
N GLU A 75 -5.56 -10.46 -17.56
CA GLU A 75 -5.09 -10.60 -16.17
C GLU A 75 -3.65 -10.13 -15.99
N ASN A 76 -2.83 -10.15 -17.05
CA ASN A 76 -1.44 -9.68 -17.04
C ASN A 76 -1.27 -8.22 -17.55
N THR A 77 -2.36 -7.47 -17.73
CA THR A 77 -2.25 -6.05 -18.05
C THR A 77 -1.69 -5.27 -16.85
N THR A 78 -1.03 -4.16 -17.10
CA THR A 78 -0.54 -3.30 -16.01
C THR A 78 -1.69 -2.84 -15.10
N ALA A 79 -2.88 -2.58 -15.66
CA ALA A 79 -4.05 -2.16 -14.90
C ALA A 79 -4.60 -3.27 -13.98
N SER A 80 -4.68 -4.53 -14.46
CA SER A 80 -5.12 -5.66 -13.63
C SER A 80 -4.13 -5.98 -12.52
N ILE A 81 -2.83 -5.93 -12.81
CA ILE A 81 -1.78 -6.14 -11.80
C ILE A 81 -1.88 -5.06 -10.71
N LEU A 82 -1.98 -3.79 -11.09
CA LEU A 82 -2.15 -2.69 -10.13
C LEU A 82 -3.43 -2.87 -9.29
N TYR A 83 -4.55 -3.24 -9.92
CA TYR A 83 -5.80 -3.49 -9.21
C TYR A 83 -5.68 -4.65 -8.20
N GLN A 84 -5.02 -5.75 -8.57
CA GLN A 84 -4.78 -6.88 -7.68
C GLN A 84 -3.87 -6.49 -6.51
N SER A 85 -2.77 -5.75 -6.76
CA SER A 85 -1.88 -5.26 -5.70
C SER A 85 -2.60 -4.33 -4.72
N MET A 86 -3.47 -3.43 -5.22
CA MET A 86 -4.29 -2.58 -4.35
C MET A 86 -5.27 -3.39 -3.51
N LYS A 87 -5.96 -4.38 -4.11
CA LYS A 87 -6.87 -5.27 -3.37
C LYS A 87 -6.15 -6.09 -2.31
N GLN A 88 -4.97 -6.59 -2.63
CA GLN A 88 -4.14 -7.32 -1.67
C GLN A 88 -3.70 -6.42 -0.51
N SER A 89 -3.27 -5.18 -0.78
CA SER A 89 -2.90 -4.22 0.28
C SER A 89 -4.08 -3.92 1.20
N GLU A 90 -5.27 -3.74 0.64
CA GLU A 90 -6.50 -3.53 1.41
C GLU A 90 -6.83 -4.73 2.31
N GLU A 91 -6.74 -5.96 1.79
CA GLU A 91 -6.94 -7.17 2.59
C GLU A 91 -5.96 -7.27 3.76
N VAL A 92 -4.67 -6.98 3.51
CA VAL A 92 -3.63 -6.93 4.56
C VAL A 92 -3.96 -5.84 5.59
N ASN A 93 -4.45 -4.67 5.16
CA ASN A 93 -4.82 -3.59 6.06
C ASN A 93 -5.99 -3.99 6.97
N GLN A 94 -7.03 -4.63 6.42
CA GLN A 94 -8.15 -5.12 7.19
C GLN A 94 -7.74 -6.21 8.19
N GLU A 95 -6.84 -7.11 7.80
CA GLU A 95 -6.26 -8.10 8.72
C GLU A 95 -5.49 -7.41 9.85
N PHE A 96 -4.64 -6.43 9.54
CA PHE A 96 -3.89 -5.68 10.54
C PHE A 96 -4.82 -4.92 11.50
N ILE A 97 -5.84 -4.22 10.99
CA ILE A 97 -6.84 -3.52 11.82
C ILE A 97 -7.57 -4.52 12.73
N GLN A 98 -7.90 -5.71 12.23
CA GLN A 98 -8.54 -6.74 13.03
C GLN A 98 -7.60 -7.30 14.11
N LEU A 99 -6.31 -7.44 13.81
CA LEU A 99 -5.29 -7.86 14.76
C LEU A 99 -5.15 -6.84 15.89
N VAL A 100 -5.10 -5.53 15.58
CA VAL A 100 -5.08 -4.44 16.57
C VAL A 100 -6.31 -4.47 17.49
N LYS A 101 -7.48 -4.87 16.99
CA LYS A 101 -8.72 -4.96 17.80
C LYS A 101 -8.76 -6.18 18.74
N THR A 102 -8.08 -7.26 18.38
CA THR A 102 -8.26 -8.58 19.01
C THR A 102 -7.08 -9.02 19.86
N THR A 103 -5.95 -8.32 19.77
CA THR A 103 -4.72 -8.68 20.46
C THR A 103 -4.18 -7.53 21.30
N ASP A 104 -3.24 -7.84 22.18
CA ASP A 104 -2.48 -6.82 22.87
C ASP A 104 -1.59 -6.07 21.88
N VAL A 105 -1.92 -4.80 21.63
CA VAL A 105 -1.21 -3.93 20.69
C VAL A 105 0.29 -3.81 21.00
N THR A 106 0.68 -3.94 22.27
CA THR A 106 2.09 -3.81 22.69
C THR A 106 2.93 -5.04 22.34
N ARG A 107 2.27 -6.14 21.97
CA ARG A 107 2.86 -7.42 21.59
C ARG A 107 2.70 -7.76 20.11
N LEU A 108 2.18 -6.83 19.30
CA LEU A 108 2.13 -6.97 17.85
C LEU A 108 3.53 -7.05 17.25
N ASP A 109 3.73 -8.01 16.34
CA ASP A 109 4.96 -8.07 15.54
C ASP A 109 4.99 -6.88 14.57
N LEU A 110 5.85 -5.92 14.87
CA LEU A 110 6.02 -4.66 14.14
C LEU A 110 6.72 -4.84 12.78
N ARG A 111 7.10 -6.06 12.42
CA ARG A 111 7.61 -6.39 11.08
C ARG A 111 6.49 -6.77 10.11
N LYS A 112 5.30 -7.08 10.62
CA LYS A 112 4.16 -7.42 9.76
C LYS A 112 3.75 -6.20 8.93
N PRO A 113 3.51 -6.38 7.62
CA PRO A 113 3.09 -5.29 6.76
C PRO A 113 1.76 -4.71 7.25
N SER A 114 1.61 -3.40 7.15
CA SER A 114 0.41 -2.68 7.55
C SER A 114 -0.70 -2.73 6.51
N GLY A 115 -0.34 -2.93 5.22
CA GLY A 115 -1.24 -2.78 4.10
C GLY A 115 -1.76 -1.34 3.89
N LEU A 116 -1.24 -0.37 4.66
CA LEU A 116 -1.69 1.02 4.63
C LEU A 116 -1.30 1.67 3.30
N SER A 117 -2.27 2.21 2.57
CA SER A 117 -1.99 2.97 1.36
C SER A 117 -1.42 4.36 1.68
N GLN A 118 -0.76 4.99 0.71
CA GLN A 118 -0.31 6.37 0.84
C GLN A 118 -1.47 7.31 1.20
N GLU A 119 -2.60 7.19 0.50
CA GLU A 119 -3.77 8.05 0.66
C GLU A 119 -4.39 7.88 2.05
N GLN A 120 -4.47 6.64 2.55
CA GLN A 120 -4.91 6.38 3.92
C GLN A 120 -3.93 6.98 4.94
N ALA A 121 -2.62 6.83 4.72
CA ALA A 121 -1.61 7.39 5.60
C ALA A 121 -1.68 8.92 5.64
N ASP A 122 -1.83 9.58 4.48
CA ASP A 122 -2.00 11.03 4.39
C ASP A 122 -3.30 11.51 5.06
N ALA A 123 -4.42 10.81 4.85
CA ALA A 123 -5.69 11.12 5.51
C ALA A 123 -5.59 11.00 7.05
N LEU A 124 -4.86 10.01 7.56
CA LEU A 124 -4.67 9.81 8.99
C LEU A 124 -3.86 10.91 9.69
N ILE A 125 -3.04 11.63 8.93
CA ILE A 125 -2.11 12.65 9.45
C ILE A 125 -2.44 14.08 8.99
N GLU A 126 -3.53 14.25 8.23
CA GLU A 126 -4.04 15.54 7.79
C GLU A 126 -4.26 16.51 8.97
N GLY A 127 -3.90 17.78 8.81
CA GLY A 127 -4.05 18.80 9.85
C GLY A 127 -3.07 18.66 11.03
N THR A 128 -2.05 17.80 10.90
CA THR A 128 -0.98 17.64 11.88
C THR A 128 0.35 18.19 11.37
N GLY A 129 1.37 18.24 12.24
CA GLY A 129 2.73 18.56 11.80
C GLY A 129 3.41 17.46 10.99
N LEU A 130 2.71 16.33 10.77
CA LEU A 130 3.13 15.20 9.94
C LEU A 130 2.47 15.21 8.55
N GLU A 131 1.59 16.17 8.25
CA GLU A 131 0.87 16.26 6.99
C GLU A 131 1.82 16.21 5.77
N GLY A 132 1.42 15.44 4.75
CA GLY A 132 2.18 15.21 3.52
C GLY A 132 3.30 14.16 3.62
N LEU A 133 3.47 13.50 4.78
CA LEU A 133 4.50 12.48 4.99
C LEU A 133 3.98 11.04 4.81
N GLY A 134 2.72 10.83 4.42
CA GLY A 134 2.12 9.49 4.33
C GLY A 134 2.92 8.57 3.42
N LYS A 135 3.33 9.09 2.25
CA LYS A 135 4.21 8.39 1.31
C LYS A 135 5.52 7.93 1.96
N ALA A 136 6.18 8.81 2.72
CA ALA A 136 7.45 8.49 3.34
C ALA A 136 7.32 7.32 4.33
N PHE A 137 6.25 7.29 5.12
CA PHE A 137 5.99 6.19 6.04
C PHE A 137 5.76 4.86 5.30
N VAL A 138 4.88 4.85 4.29
CA VAL A 138 4.56 3.64 3.53
C VAL A 138 5.77 3.09 2.79
N GLU A 139 6.52 3.93 2.07
CA GLU A 139 7.69 3.46 1.34
C GLU A 139 8.80 2.95 2.28
N THR A 140 8.94 3.51 3.50
CA THR A 140 9.91 2.98 4.47
C THR A 140 9.51 1.64 5.08
N GLU A 141 8.20 1.35 5.18
CA GLU A 141 7.73 0.01 5.54
C GLU A 141 8.21 -1.01 4.50
N GLU A 142 8.03 -0.71 3.21
CA GLU A 142 8.45 -1.59 2.12
C GLU A 142 9.97 -1.80 2.12
N ARG A 143 10.76 -0.74 2.37
CA ARG A 143 12.23 -0.83 2.38
C ARG A 143 12.78 -1.59 3.59
N TYR A 144 12.21 -1.39 4.77
CA TYR A 144 12.83 -1.81 6.03
C TYR A 144 12.02 -2.81 6.84
N GLN A 145 10.84 -3.23 6.35
CA GLN A 145 9.93 -4.11 7.06
C GLN A 145 9.61 -3.60 8.47
N VAL A 146 9.26 -2.31 8.55
CA VAL A 146 8.85 -1.66 9.79
C VAL A 146 7.44 -1.12 9.60
N ASN A 147 6.49 -1.61 10.40
CA ASN A 147 5.08 -1.36 10.21
C ASN A 147 4.73 0.15 10.15
N ALA A 148 3.99 0.58 9.12
CA ALA A 148 3.71 1.99 8.86
C ALA A 148 2.83 2.64 9.94
N TYR A 149 1.83 1.93 10.48
CA TYR A 149 1.05 2.44 11.61
C TYR A 149 1.93 2.69 12.83
N TYR A 150 2.87 1.79 13.09
CA TYR A 150 3.84 1.97 14.16
C TYR A 150 4.76 3.17 13.91
N LEU A 151 5.31 3.34 12.70
CA LEU A 151 6.17 4.49 12.41
C LEU A 151 5.43 5.83 12.55
N ILE A 152 4.18 5.91 12.07
CA ILE A 152 3.34 7.10 12.25
C ILE A 152 3.06 7.31 13.74
N ALA A 153 2.68 6.27 14.48
CA ALA A 153 2.38 6.36 15.90
C ALA A 153 3.59 6.79 16.74
N HIS A 154 4.77 6.26 16.42
CA HIS A 154 6.03 6.59 17.05
C HIS A 154 6.39 8.06 16.78
N ALA A 155 6.35 8.50 15.51
CA ALA A 155 6.57 9.90 15.16
C ALA A 155 5.57 10.82 15.87
N ALA A 156 4.29 10.46 15.87
CA ALA A 156 3.23 11.26 16.51
C ALA A 156 3.43 11.38 18.02
N TRP A 157 3.78 10.28 18.69
CA TRP A 157 4.06 10.26 20.12
C TRP A 157 5.26 11.16 20.47
N GLU A 158 6.40 10.95 19.82
CA GLU A 158 7.66 11.63 20.15
C GLU A 158 7.68 13.11 19.77
N SER A 159 6.93 13.50 18.74
CA SER A 159 6.92 14.88 18.26
C SER A 159 5.65 15.66 18.58
N ALA A 160 4.75 15.10 19.40
CA ALA A 160 3.42 15.66 19.64
C ALA A 160 2.70 15.96 18.31
N TRP A 161 2.60 14.94 17.45
CA TRP A 161 2.05 15.02 16.09
C TRP A 161 2.77 16.05 15.21
N GLY A 162 4.10 16.05 15.22
CA GLY A 162 4.95 16.94 14.44
C GLY A 162 5.00 18.39 14.94
N ARG A 163 4.50 18.68 16.14
CA ARG A 163 4.39 20.05 16.67
C ARG A 163 5.57 20.46 17.56
N SER A 164 6.41 19.51 17.98
CA SER A 164 7.55 19.77 18.85
C SER A 164 8.58 20.70 18.17
N ARG A 165 9.34 21.41 19.01
CA ARG A 165 10.39 22.32 18.52
C ARG A 165 11.48 21.58 17.75
N ILE A 166 11.87 20.38 18.21
CA ILE A 166 12.88 19.53 17.55
C ILE A 166 12.36 19.06 16.17
N SER A 167 11.10 18.65 16.08
CA SER A 167 10.48 18.30 14.80
C SER A 167 10.52 19.46 13.79
N LYS A 168 10.16 20.67 14.23
CA LYS A 168 10.09 21.85 13.37
C LYS A 168 11.46 22.39 12.95
N GLU A 169 12.40 22.50 13.88
CA GLU A 169 13.68 23.17 13.64
C GLU A 169 14.79 22.23 13.14
N LYS A 170 14.64 20.92 13.41
CA LYS A 170 15.64 19.90 13.08
C LYS A 170 15.14 18.80 12.16
N ASN A 171 13.86 18.85 11.74
CA ASN A 171 13.22 17.79 10.95
C ASN A 171 13.31 16.40 11.62
N ASN A 172 13.34 16.37 12.95
CA ASN A 172 13.53 15.15 13.73
C ASN A 172 12.26 14.81 14.50
N LEU A 173 11.51 13.85 13.97
CA LEU A 173 10.20 13.42 14.48
C LEU A 173 10.27 12.47 15.67
N PHE A 174 11.43 11.88 15.94
CA PHE A 174 11.59 10.77 16.88
C PHE A 174 12.48 11.11 18.07
N GLY A 175 12.91 12.37 18.20
CA GLY A 175 13.93 12.74 19.19
C GLY A 175 15.25 12.02 18.98
N PHE A 176 15.56 11.58 17.75
CA PHE A 176 16.71 10.72 17.48
C PHE A 176 18.03 11.40 17.86
N SER A 177 18.86 10.70 18.63
CA SER A 177 20.10 11.21 19.23
C SER A 177 19.94 12.41 20.17
N ALA A 178 18.76 12.62 20.76
CA ALA A 178 18.58 13.58 21.84
C ALA A 178 18.99 12.95 23.19
N TYR A 179 20.06 13.47 23.80
CA TYR A 179 20.57 13.01 25.10
C TYR A 179 20.12 13.90 26.26
N ASP A 180 19.90 13.32 27.43
CA ASP A 180 19.25 13.94 28.60
C ASP A 180 19.78 15.31 29.02
N GLN A 181 21.10 15.52 28.97
CA GLN A 181 21.71 16.78 29.44
C GLN A 181 21.51 17.94 28.47
N SER A 182 21.19 17.65 27.20
CA SER A 182 21.06 18.68 26.16
C SER A 182 20.17 18.21 24.99
N PRO A 183 18.91 17.81 25.24
CA PRO A 183 18.10 17.06 24.27
C PRO A 183 17.93 17.80 22.95
N TYR A 184 17.69 19.11 23.00
CA TYR A 184 17.63 19.92 21.78
C TYR A 184 18.97 20.03 21.06
N GLN A 185 20.08 20.26 21.76
CA GLN A 185 21.39 20.51 21.13
C GLN A 185 21.93 19.22 20.48
N SER A 186 21.82 18.10 21.19
CA SER A 186 22.29 16.79 20.76
C SER A 186 21.42 16.15 19.68
N ALA A 187 20.11 16.43 19.66
CA ALA A 187 19.20 15.88 18.66
C ALA A 187 19.76 16.04 17.25
N ARG A 188 19.79 14.93 16.50
CA ARG A 188 20.24 14.95 15.11
C ARG A 188 19.35 15.91 14.31
N LYS A 189 19.98 16.72 13.46
CA LYS A 189 19.29 17.50 12.42
C LYS A 189 19.32 16.72 11.13
N PHE A 190 18.16 16.58 10.50
CA PHE A 190 17.98 16.00 9.17
C PHE A 190 17.72 17.11 8.15
N ALA A 191 18.03 16.85 6.88
CA ALA A 191 17.75 17.78 5.80
C ALA A 191 16.23 17.92 5.59
N SER A 192 15.48 16.83 5.75
CA SER A 192 14.02 16.80 5.69
C SER A 192 13.43 15.81 6.70
N LYS A 193 12.10 15.85 6.90
CA LYS A 193 11.43 14.92 7.82
C LYS A 193 11.43 13.50 7.25
N GLU A 194 11.30 13.37 5.94
CA GLU A 194 11.38 12.13 5.17
C GLU A 194 12.75 11.46 5.36
N GLU A 195 13.85 12.21 5.30
CA GLU A 195 15.18 11.67 5.64
C GLU A 195 15.23 11.15 7.08
N GLY A 196 14.60 11.87 8.02
CA GLY A 196 14.48 11.44 9.41
C GLY A 196 13.69 10.14 9.56
N ILE A 197 12.56 10.00 8.85
CA ILE A 197 11.73 8.79 8.82
C ILE A 197 12.54 7.61 8.27
N ASP A 198 13.19 7.78 7.13
CA ASP A 198 14.01 6.75 6.49
C ASP A 198 15.15 6.28 7.41
N ALA A 199 15.91 7.23 7.96
CA ALA A 199 17.04 6.93 8.83
C ALA A 199 16.60 6.20 10.12
N VAL A 200 15.49 6.61 10.73
CA VAL A 200 14.99 6.00 11.97
C VAL A 200 14.34 4.65 11.70
N ALA A 201 13.56 4.49 10.63
CA ALA A 201 12.99 3.21 10.23
C ALA A 201 14.09 2.16 10.00
N ARG A 202 15.14 2.53 9.26
CA ARG A 202 16.31 1.67 9.06
C ARG A 202 16.99 1.29 10.38
N TYR A 203 17.23 2.26 11.26
CA TYR A 203 17.85 2.02 12.57
C TYR A 203 17.00 1.09 13.46
N ILE A 204 15.68 1.26 13.46
CA ILE A 204 14.74 0.39 14.19
C ILE A 204 14.79 -1.03 13.63
N SER A 205 14.72 -1.18 12.31
CA SER A 205 14.80 -2.48 11.64
C SER A 205 16.09 -3.21 12.00
N GLU A 206 17.24 -2.56 11.81
CA GLU A 206 18.56 -3.14 12.00
C GLU A 206 18.85 -3.52 13.46
N HIS A 207 18.39 -2.73 14.43
CA HIS A 207 18.84 -2.90 15.82
C HIS A 207 17.79 -3.37 16.80
N TYR A 208 16.50 -3.14 16.55
CA TYR A 208 15.43 -3.45 17.49
C TYR A 208 14.51 -4.57 17.03
N LEU A 209 14.24 -4.68 15.72
CA LEU A 209 13.31 -5.67 15.17
C LEU A 209 14.00 -6.90 14.57
N SER A 210 15.24 -6.75 14.10
CA SER A 210 16.07 -7.88 13.65
C SER A 210 16.52 -8.73 14.83
N GLU A 211 16.43 -10.06 14.71
CA GLU A 211 16.84 -11.01 15.76
C GLU A 211 18.34 -10.91 16.10
N ASP A 212 19.17 -10.55 15.10
CA ASP A 212 20.60 -10.28 15.27
C ASP A 212 20.89 -8.83 15.72
N GLY A 213 19.84 -8.02 15.89
CA GLY A 213 19.93 -6.63 16.27
C GLY A 213 20.47 -6.45 17.70
N LYS A 214 21.39 -5.49 17.87
CA LYS A 214 22.05 -5.20 19.16
C LYS A 214 21.09 -4.96 20.32
N TYR A 215 19.87 -4.47 20.06
CA TYR A 215 18.87 -4.13 21.06
C TYR A 215 17.63 -5.04 20.99
N TYR A 216 17.71 -6.16 20.27
CA TYR A 216 16.59 -7.08 20.10
C TYR A 216 16.14 -7.70 21.42
N ASN A 217 14.87 -7.53 21.76
CA ASN A 217 14.20 -8.22 22.87
C ASN A 217 12.77 -8.67 22.46
N GLY A 218 12.59 -8.94 21.16
CA GLY A 218 11.30 -9.18 20.53
C GLY A 218 10.91 -8.04 19.59
N ALA A 219 10.36 -8.39 18.42
CA ALA A 219 9.96 -7.44 17.38
C ALA A 219 8.64 -6.72 17.67
N HIS A 220 8.39 -6.34 18.92
CA HIS A 220 7.16 -5.72 19.40
C HIS A 220 7.45 -4.58 20.40
N LEU A 221 6.47 -3.72 20.70
CA LEU A 221 6.67 -2.52 21.52
C LEU A 221 7.25 -2.85 22.91
N GLU A 222 6.74 -3.89 23.58
CA GLU A 222 7.32 -4.35 24.87
C GLU A 222 8.80 -4.71 24.76
N GLY A 223 9.20 -5.41 23.69
CA GLY A 223 10.59 -5.76 23.45
C GLY A 223 11.45 -4.53 23.20
N MET A 224 10.95 -3.60 22.38
CA MET A 224 11.64 -2.34 22.12
C MET A 224 11.82 -1.50 23.40
N ASN A 225 10.79 -1.40 24.24
CA ASN A 225 10.81 -0.55 25.44
C ASN A 225 11.95 -0.90 26.41
N ILE A 226 12.41 -2.16 26.43
CA ILE A 226 13.52 -2.60 27.30
C ILE A 226 14.80 -1.79 27.03
N ARG A 227 15.03 -1.36 25.78
CA ARG A 227 16.26 -0.66 25.36
C ARG A 227 16.02 0.71 24.73
N TYR A 228 14.82 0.99 24.24
CA TYR A 228 14.52 2.21 23.49
C TYR A 228 14.25 3.40 24.41
N ALA A 229 13.50 3.19 25.49
CA ALA A 229 13.05 4.26 26.39
C ALA A 229 13.14 3.82 27.85
N THR A 230 13.52 4.76 28.72
CA THR A 230 13.48 4.54 30.17
C THR A 230 12.06 4.64 30.74
N ASP A 231 11.14 5.29 30.02
CA ASP A 231 9.74 5.36 30.39
C ASP A 231 9.03 4.03 30.08
N GLU A 232 8.56 3.34 31.11
CA GLU A 232 7.79 2.09 30.97
C GLU A 232 6.44 2.29 30.26
N ASN A 233 5.93 3.52 30.22
CA ASN A 233 4.68 3.86 29.53
C ASN A 233 4.87 4.20 28.05
N TRP A 234 6.10 4.27 27.54
CA TRP A 234 6.37 4.61 26.13
C TRP A 234 5.62 3.68 25.16
N GLN A 235 5.73 2.37 25.38
CA GLN A 235 5.00 1.34 24.63
C GLN A 235 3.48 1.52 24.66
N ASN A 236 2.92 1.88 25.82
CA ASN A 236 1.49 2.05 26.01
C ASN A 236 0.99 3.32 25.31
N GLY A 237 1.81 4.37 25.30
CA GLY A 237 1.58 5.60 24.57
C GLY A 237 1.49 5.36 23.07
N ILE A 238 2.53 4.74 22.49
CA ILE A 238 2.56 4.42 21.06
C ILE A 238 1.45 3.43 20.69
N GLY A 239 1.23 2.38 21.49
CA GLY A 239 0.16 1.41 21.27
C GLY A 239 -1.23 2.07 21.21
N LYS A 240 -1.52 3.04 22.09
CA LYS A 240 -2.77 3.82 22.02
C LYS A 240 -2.90 4.63 20.74
N VAL A 241 -1.79 5.18 20.23
CA VAL A 241 -1.80 5.89 18.95
C VAL A 241 -2.04 4.92 17.78
N ILE A 242 -1.41 3.74 17.76
CA ILE A 242 -1.69 2.68 16.77
C ILE A 242 -3.18 2.32 16.76
N VAL A 243 -3.77 2.06 17.94
CA VAL A 243 -5.21 1.76 18.07
C VAL A 243 -6.07 2.92 17.53
N SER A 244 -5.71 4.17 17.84
CA SER A 244 -6.42 5.33 17.33
C SER A 244 -6.32 5.47 15.82
N LEU A 245 -5.16 5.18 15.22
CA LEU A 245 -4.95 5.24 13.78
C LEU A 245 -5.79 4.16 13.10
N ALA A 246 -5.64 2.90 13.52
CA ALA A 246 -6.39 1.75 12.98
C ALA A 246 -7.92 1.94 13.06
N LYS A 247 -8.42 2.63 14.10
CA LYS A 247 -9.85 2.96 14.22
C LYS A 247 -10.31 4.05 13.23
N LYS A 248 -9.41 4.97 12.87
CA LYS A 248 -9.70 6.13 12.01
C LYS A 248 -9.36 5.89 10.55
N THR A 249 -8.72 4.77 10.22
CA THR A 249 -8.35 4.46 8.84
C THR A 249 -9.60 4.43 7.96
N PRO A 250 -9.69 5.31 6.95
CA PRO A 250 -10.81 5.33 6.05
C PRO A 250 -10.75 4.13 5.08
N PRO A 251 -11.90 3.59 4.65
CA PRO A 251 -11.95 2.67 3.52
C PRO A 251 -11.36 3.31 2.26
N VAL A 252 -10.64 2.53 1.45
CA VAL A 252 -10.05 3.03 0.19
C VAL A 252 -11.10 3.55 -0.78
N GLU A 253 -12.33 3.03 -0.74
CA GLU A 253 -13.44 3.52 -1.56
C GLU A 253 -13.87 4.95 -1.24
N GLU A 254 -13.70 5.42 0.00
CA GLU A 254 -14.08 6.78 0.42
C GLU A 254 -13.07 7.83 -0.04
N LEU A 255 -11.82 7.43 -0.31
CA LEU A 255 -10.73 8.33 -0.73
C LEU A 255 -10.73 8.63 -2.23
N LYS A 256 -11.50 7.89 -3.04
CA LYS A 256 -11.55 8.07 -4.51
C LYS A 256 -12.47 9.21 -4.96
N LEU A 257 -13.06 9.95 -4.03
CA LEU A 257 -14.08 10.98 -4.28
C LEU A 257 -13.64 12.41 -3.89
N SER A 258 -12.44 12.57 -3.33
CA SER A 258 -11.84 13.84 -2.90
C SER A 258 -10.75 14.31 -3.85
#